data_AF-A0A183BEU6-F1
#
_entry.id   AF-A0A183BEU6-F1
#
_cell.length_a   1.000
_cell.length_b   1.000
_cell.length_c   1.000
_cell.angle_alpha   90.00
_cell.angle_beta   90.00
_cell.angle_gamma   90.00
#
_symmetry.space_group_name_H-M   'P 1'
#
loop_
_entity.id
_entity.type
_entity.pdbx_description
1 polymer ?
#
loop_
_entity_poly.entity_id
_entity_poly.type
_entity_poly.pdbx_seq_one_letter_code
_entity_poly.pdbx_strand_id
1 'polypeptide(L)'
;MIVDQGIFVDDTEAIPIVESDTMFVDEHFVVPLPWKKGVNTDVGNYASALSRLNSLKRRLINDEALRFRYAQTMKMTVEKGYAVPVPGQQLHCDFHPSWYLPHHAVLNPKKPEKLCIVLDCAAKHKKQSLNDMLYHGPDTTANLVGIICDFVKNL
;
A
#
# COMPACT_ATOMS: atom_id res chain seq x y z
N MET A 1 10.30 32.08 10.11
CA MET A 1 10.24 32.39 8.68
C MET A 1 9.57 31.21 8.02
N ILE A 2 8.29 31.34 7.71
CA ILE A 2 7.47 30.28 7.10
C ILE A 2 8.02 30.10 5.68
N VAL A 3 8.60 28.93 5.39
CA VAL A 3 8.94 28.59 4.03
C VAL A 3 7.65 28.12 3.40
N ASP A 4 7.11 28.97 2.52
CA ASP A 4 6.01 28.66 1.62
C ASP A 4 6.42 27.44 0.78
N GLN A 5 6.00 26.25 1.21
CA GLN A 5 6.07 25.07 0.37
C GLN A 5 4.98 25.26 -0.67
N GLY A 6 5.37 25.80 -1.83
CA GLY A 6 4.46 26.03 -2.94
C GLY A 6 3.63 24.77 -3.18
N ILE A 7 2.32 24.91 -3.05
CA ILE A 7 1.34 23.82 -3.20
C ILE A 7 1.64 23.12 -4.52
N PHE A 8 2.11 21.87 -4.43
CA PHE A 8 2.47 21.13 -5.63
C PHE A 8 1.17 20.72 -6.33
N VAL A 9 1.21 20.53 -7.67
CA VAL A 9 0.01 20.13 -8.44
C VAL A 9 -0.60 18.83 -7.89
N ASP A 10 0.26 17.96 -7.35
CA ASP A 10 -0.11 16.70 -6.71
C ASP A 10 -0.94 16.94 -5.42
N ASP A 11 -0.57 17.94 -4.63
CA ASP A 11 -1.27 18.30 -3.38
C ASP A 11 -2.65 18.89 -3.67
N THR A 12 -2.72 19.75 -4.68
CA THR A 12 -3.96 20.43 -5.10
C THR A 12 -5.04 19.43 -5.53
N GLU A 13 -4.64 18.29 -6.09
CA GLU A 13 -5.56 17.25 -6.54
C GLU A 13 -5.79 16.17 -5.47
N ALA A 14 -4.78 15.81 -4.69
CA ALA A 14 -4.89 14.78 -3.66
C ALA A 14 -5.74 15.21 -2.46
N ILE A 15 -5.52 16.43 -1.94
CA ILE A 15 -6.15 16.91 -0.70
C ILE A 15 -7.69 16.90 -0.82
N PRO A 16 -8.31 17.45 -1.87
CA PRO A 16 -9.76 17.45 -1.98
C PRO A 16 -10.36 16.04 -2.03
N ILE A 17 -9.69 15.08 -2.69
CA ILE A 17 -10.15 13.68 -2.74
C ILE A 17 -10.12 13.09 -1.34
N VAL A 18 -8.99 13.21 -0.64
CA VAL A 18 -8.80 12.64 0.70
C VAL A 18 -9.76 13.28 1.69
N GLU A 19 -9.88 14.61 1.74
CA GLU A 19 -10.71 15.31 2.73
C GLU A 19 -12.20 15.10 2.50
N SER A 20 -12.67 14.99 1.25
CA SER A 20 -14.10 14.88 0.94
C SER A 20 -14.69 13.50 1.26
N ASP A 21 -13.94 12.43 1.04
CA ASP A 21 -14.45 11.04 1.18
C ASP A 21 -13.81 10.28 2.36
N THR A 22 -12.99 10.92 3.20
CA THR A 22 -12.51 10.28 4.44
C THR A 22 -13.65 10.15 5.43
N MET A 23 -13.88 8.92 5.91
CA MET A 23 -14.94 8.61 6.87
C MET A 23 -14.41 7.79 8.04
N PHE A 24 -15.03 7.92 9.20
CA PHE A 24 -14.74 7.11 10.38
C PHE A 24 -15.81 6.02 10.51
N VAL A 25 -15.40 4.76 10.35
CA VAL A 25 -16.28 3.59 10.27
C VAL A 25 -15.70 2.49 11.15
N ASP A 26 -16.51 1.94 12.04
CA ASP A 26 -16.13 0.80 12.90
C ASP A 26 -14.75 0.98 13.58
N GLU A 27 -14.51 2.15 14.19
CA GLU A 27 -13.26 2.54 14.85
C GLU A 27 -12.05 2.78 13.93
N HIS A 28 -12.24 2.75 12.60
CA HIS A 28 -11.19 2.94 11.61
C HIS A 28 -11.44 4.16 10.73
N PHE A 29 -10.36 4.84 10.33
CA PHE A 29 -10.42 5.80 9.23
C PHE A 29 -10.39 5.05 7.90
N VAL A 30 -11.39 5.29 7.07
CA VAL A 30 -11.44 4.85 5.67
C VAL A 30 -11.08 6.05 4.82
N VAL A 31 -9.97 5.94 4.10
CA VAL A 31 -9.42 7.03 3.27
C VAL A 31 -9.47 6.57 1.81
N PRO A 32 -10.00 7.39 0.88
CA PRO A 32 -9.98 7.06 -0.54
C PRO A 32 -8.54 7.05 -1.07
N LEU A 33 -8.28 6.21 -2.06
CA LEU A 33 -7.04 6.32 -2.83
C LEU A 33 -7.14 7.55 -3.77
N PRO A 34 -6.19 8.49 -3.73
CA PRO A 34 -6.24 9.70 -4.54
C PRO A 34 -5.82 9.41 -6.00
N TRP A 35 -6.72 8.85 -6.79
CA TRP A 35 -6.44 8.45 -8.18
C TRP A 35 -6.19 9.65 -9.09
N LYS A 36 -5.16 9.53 -9.95
CA LYS A 36 -4.88 10.49 -11.03
C LYS A 36 -5.98 10.47 -12.08
N LYS A 37 -6.27 11.64 -12.65
CA LYS A 37 -7.20 11.78 -13.79
C LYS A 37 -6.70 10.96 -15.00
N GLY A 38 -7.61 10.20 -15.62
CA GLY A 38 -7.31 9.41 -16.82
C GLY A 38 -6.59 8.08 -16.58
N VAL A 39 -6.49 7.61 -15.33
CA VAL A 39 -6.02 6.24 -15.04
C VAL A 39 -6.97 5.23 -15.66
N ASN A 40 -6.43 4.33 -16.48
CA ASN A 40 -7.16 3.21 -17.05
C ASN A 40 -6.60 1.91 -16.44
N THR A 41 -7.45 1.15 -15.74
CA THR A 41 -7.09 -0.16 -15.17
C THR A 41 -7.77 -1.33 -15.89
N ASP A 42 -8.48 -1.07 -16.99
CA ASP A 42 -9.30 -2.05 -17.72
C ASP A 42 -8.47 -3.24 -18.22
N VAL A 43 -7.21 -2.97 -18.55
CA VAL A 43 -6.27 -3.98 -19.06
C VAL A 43 -5.76 -4.91 -17.94
N GLY A 44 -5.95 -4.53 -16.66
CA GLY A 44 -5.59 -5.29 -15.47
C GLY A 44 -4.11 -5.68 -15.38
N ASN A 45 -3.67 -6.17 -14.22
CA ASN A 45 -2.30 -6.71 -14.06
C ASN A 45 -2.30 -8.18 -13.60
N TYR A 46 -3.44 -8.87 -13.71
CA TYR A 46 -3.67 -10.21 -13.16
C TYR A 46 -2.60 -11.21 -13.60
N ALA A 47 -2.31 -11.30 -14.91
CA ALA A 47 -1.32 -12.25 -15.42
C ALA A 47 0.07 -12.05 -14.79
N SER A 48 0.47 -10.80 -14.56
CA SER A 48 1.74 -10.47 -13.90
C SER A 48 1.71 -10.77 -12.40
N ALA A 49 0.60 -10.46 -11.72
CA ALA A 49 0.43 -10.79 -10.31
C ALA A 49 0.41 -12.31 -10.07
N LEU A 50 -0.32 -13.05 -10.91
CA LEU A 50 -0.41 -14.51 -10.87
C LEU A 50 0.96 -15.18 -11.10
N SER A 51 1.75 -14.68 -12.05
CA SER A 51 3.11 -15.18 -12.29
C SER A 51 4.01 -15.02 -11.05
N ARG A 52 3.93 -13.87 -10.36
CA ARG A 52 4.64 -13.64 -9.10
C ARG A 52 4.12 -14.54 -7.98
N LEU A 53 2.81 -14.71 -7.86
CA LEU A 53 2.19 -15.60 -6.88
C LEU A 53 2.65 -17.06 -7.09
N ASN A 54 2.69 -17.54 -8.32
CA ASN A 54 3.17 -18.89 -8.64
C ASN A 54 4.65 -19.07 -8.28
N SER A 55 5.47 -18.03 -8.46
CA SER A 55 6.88 -18.05 -8.06
C SER A 55 7.04 -18.08 -6.54
N LEU A 56 6.26 -17.27 -5.81
CA LEU A 56 6.20 -17.34 -4.35
C LEU A 56 5.74 -18.73 -3.88
N LYS A 57 4.68 -19.28 -4.47
CA LYS A 57 4.16 -20.61 -4.14
C LYS A 57 5.22 -21.69 -4.27
N ARG A 58 5.99 -21.71 -5.37
CA ARG A 58 7.12 -22.64 -5.55
C ARG A 58 8.16 -22.50 -4.44
N ARG A 59 8.52 -21.27 -4.08
CA ARG A 59 9.46 -21.01 -2.98
C ARG A 59 8.93 -21.50 -1.63
N LEU A 60 7.65 -21.27 -1.32
CA LEU A 60 7.03 -21.74 -0.07
C LEU A 60 6.89 -23.27 -0.03
N ILE A 61 6.67 -23.94 -1.16
CA ILE A 61 6.65 -25.41 -1.21
C ILE A 61 8.03 -25.98 -0.86
N ASN A 62 9.10 -25.33 -1.31
CA ASN A 62 10.47 -25.81 -1.13
C ASN A 62 11.11 -25.39 0.21
N ASP A 63 10.50 -24.48 0.97
CA ASP A 63 11.01 -23.97 2.25
C ASP A 63 9.89 -23.97 3.30
N GLU A 64 9.86 -25.04 4.10
CA GLU A 64 8.83 -25.26 5.11
C GLU A 64 8.84 -24.20 6.22
N ALA A 65 10.01 -23.78 6.67
CA ALA A 65 10.15 -22.76 7.70
C ALA A 65 9.65 -21.39 7.22
N LEU A 66 9.90 -21.05 5.95
CA LEU A 66 9.33 -19.87 5.33
C LEU A 66 7.82 -20.00 5.17
N ARG A 67 7.32 -21.15 4.68
CA ARG A 67 5.87 -21.42 4.53
C ARG A 67 5.11 -21.23 5.82
N PHE A 68 5.60 -21.81 6.92
CA PHE A 68 4.99 -21.71 8.23
C PHE A 68 4.87 -20.24 8.67
N ARG A 69 5.98 -19.50 8.65
CA ARG A 69 6.00 -18.07 9.02
C ARG A 69 5.11 -17.22 8.11
N TYR A 70 5.11 -17.50 6.81
CA TYR A 70 4.28 -16.79 5.83
C TYR A 70 2.79 -16.97 6.11
N ALA A 71 2.36 -18.22 6.31
CA ALA A 71 0.97 -18.55 6.63
C ALA A 71 0.53 -17.91 7.95
N GLN A 72 1.39 -17.95 8.98
CA GLN A 72 1.12 -17.32 10.26
C GLN A 72 0.98 -15.80 10.11
N THR A 73 1.88 -15.12 9.38
CA THR A 73 1.78 -13.68 9.13
C THR A 73 0.51 -13.32 8.37
N MET A 74 0.17 -14.04 7.29
CA MET A 74 -1.05 -13.78 6.53
C MET A 74 -2.32 -13.97 7.38
N LYS A 75 -2.37 -15.03 8.19
CA LYS A 75 -3.47 -15.29 9.12
C LYS A 75 -3.63 -14.12 10.11
N MET A 76 -2.55 -13.68 10.74
CA MET A 76 -2.58 -12.55 11.67
C MET A 76 -3.02 -11.24 10.99
N THR A 77 -2.63 -11.01 9.73
CA THR A 77 -3.07 -9.83 8.96
C THR A 77 -4.58 -9.79 8.82
N VAL A 78 -5.21 -10.95 8.52
CA VAL A 78 -6.67 -11.05 8.39
C VAL A 78 -7.37 -10.97 9.75
N GLU A 79 -6.87 -11.69 10.76
CA GLU A 79 -7.46 -11.67 12.12
C GLU A 79 -7.43 -10.28 12.76
N LYS A 80 -6.44 -9.45 12.43
CA LYS A 80 -6.35 -8.06 12.89
C LYS A 80 -7.16 -7.07 12.07
N GLY A 81 -7.84 -7.52 11.02
CA GLY A 81 -8.64 -6.65 10.14
C GLY A 81 -7.80 -5.78 9.18
N TYR A 82 -6.49 -5.99 9.07
CA TYR A 82 -5.65 -5.24 8.11
C TYR A 82 -5.86 -5.67 6.66
N ALA A 83 -6.44 -6.86 6.46
CA ALA A 83 -6.91 -7.33 5.16
C ALA A 83 -8.22 -8.08 5.37
N VAL A 84 -9.17 -7.86 4.46
CA VAL A 84 -10.46 -8.55 4.46
C VAL A 84 -10.61 -9.40 3.21
N PRO A 85 -11.34 -10.52 3.25
CA PRO A 85 -11.74 -11.23 2.05
C PRO A 85 -12.50 -10.30 1.11
N VAL A 86 -12.13 -10.33 -0.18
CA VAL A 86 -12.86 -9.58 -1.21
C VAL A 86 -14.30 -10.13 -1.29
N PRO A 87 -15.34 -9.29 -1.16
CA PRO A 87 -16.73 -9.72 -1.27
C PRO A 87 -17.00 -10.46 -2.58
N GLY A 88 -17.81 -11.52 -2.54
CA GLY A 88 -18.07 -12.37 -3.71
C GLY A 88 -18.63 -11.62 -4.93
N GLN A 89 -19.42 -10.58 -4.68
CA GLN A 89 -19.95 -9.69 -5.73
C GLN A 89 -18.83 -8.99 -6.52
N GLN A 90 -17.70 -8.70 -5.87
CA GLN A 90 -16.52 -8.07 -6.47
C GLN A 90 -15.59 -9.06 -7.18
N LEU A 91 -15.95 -10.35 -7.22
CA LEU A 91 -15.23 -11.39 -7.95
C LEU A 91 -15.84 -11.66 -9.34
N HIS A 92 -16.97 -11.04 -9.68
CA HIS A 92 -17.62 -11.23 -10.98
C HIS A 92 -16.80 -10.61 -12.11
N CYS A 93 -16.96 -11.15 -13.32
CA CYS A 93 -16.24 -10.73 -14.53
C CYS A 93 -16.38 -9.25 -14.87
N ASP A 94 -17.48 -8.60 -14.50
CA ASP A 94 -17.68 -7.16 -14.72
C ASP A 94 -16.99 -6.29 -13.65
N PHE A 95 -16.57 -6.93 -12.55
CA PHE A 95 -15.74 -6.40 -11.49
C PHE A 95 -14.29 -6.83 -11.75
N HIS A 96 -13.65 -6.18 -12.72
CA HIS A 96 -12.24 -6.44 -13.02
C HIS A 96 -11.37 -6.15 -11.81
N PRO A 97 -10.19 -6.79 -11.73
CA PRO A 97 -9.17 -6.25 -10.87
C PRO A 97 -8.83 -4.83 -11.28
N SER A 98 -9.23 -3.88 -10.45
CA SER A 98 -8.52 -2.62 -10.33
C SER A 98 -7.24 -2.90 -9.55
N TRP A 99 -6.24 -3.42 -10.29
CA TRP A 99 -4.85 -3.61 -9.85
C TRP A 99 -4.57 -4.54 -8.65
N TYR A 100 -4.11 -5.76 -8.91
CA TYR A 100 -3.60 -6.66 -7.86
C TYR A 100 -2.23 -6.23 -7.36
N LEU A 101 -2.00 -6.34 -6.05
CA LEU A 101 -0.69 -6.11 -5.44
C LEU A 101 0.07 -7.42 -5.31
N PRO A 102 1.16 -7.63 -6.09
CA PRO A 102 2.06 -8.74 -5.82
C PRO A 102 2.64 -8.60 -4.42
N HIS A 103 2.95 -9.72 -3.78
CA HIS A 103 3.48 -9.70 -2.43
C HIS A 103 4.65 -10.65 -2.26
N HIS A 104 5.54 -10.32 -1.33
CA HIS A 104 6.70 -11.15 -1.04
C HIS A 104 7.11 -11.07 0.43
N ALA A 105 7.86 -12.08 0.87
CA ALA A 105 8.42 -12.13 2.22
C ALA A 105 9.71 -11.31 2.31
N VAL A 106 9.81 -10.47 3.33
CA VAL A 106 11.04 -9.81 3.75
C VAL A 106 11.41 -10.32 5.15
N LEU A 107 12.65 -10.75 5.29
CA LEU A 107 13.24 -11.20 6.55
C LEU A 107 14.26 -10.16 7.01
N ASN A 108 14.18 -9.75 8.27
CA ASN A 108 15.19 -8.91 8.88
C ASN A 108 16.25 -9.80 9.54
N PRO A 109 17.54 -9.75 9.15
CA PRO A 109 18.58 -10.53 9.80
C PRO A 109 18.72 -10.29 11.30
N LYS A 110 18.34 -9.09 11.77
CA LYS A 110 18.35 -8.72 13.21
C LYS A 110 17.10 -9.20 13.96
N LYS A 111 16.06 -9.65 13.26
CA LYS A 111 14.81 -10.19 13.80
C LYS A 111 14.36 -11.40 12.97
N PRO A 112 15.16 -12.48 12.91
CA PRO A 112 14.94 -13.62 12.01
C PRO A 112 13.62 -14.36 12.25
N GLU A 113 13.07 -14.24 13.46
CA GLU A 113 11.78 -14.77 13.87
C GLU A 113 10.60 -14.02 13.22
N LYS A 114 10.79 -12.75 12.85
CA LYS A 114 9.72 -11.89 12.33
C LYS A 114 9.78 -11.78 10.81
N LEU A 115 8.80 -12.40 10.15
CA LEU A 115 8.55 -12.24 8.71
C LEU A 115 7.59 -11.09 8.44
N CYS A 116 7.97 -10.18 7.55
CA CYS A 116 7.09 -9.15 7.01
C CYS A 116 6.60 -9.57 5.61
N ILE A 117 5.31 -9.38 5.34
CA ILE A 117 4.75 -9.51 3.99
C ILE A 117 4.65 -8.10 3.42
N VAL A 118 5.38 -7.83 2.34
CA VAL A 118 5.34 -6.55 1.64
C VAL A 118 4.41 -6.69 0.44
N LEU A 119 3.46 -5.77 0.33
CA LEU A 119 2.65 -5.55 -0.87
C LEU A 119 3.40 -4.58 -1.79
N ASP A 120 3.73 -5.02 -3.00
CA ASP A 120 4.58 -4.29 -3.95
C ASP A 120 3.72 -3.37 -4.83
N CYS A 121 3.42 -2.18 -4.33
CA CYS A 121 2.68 -1.14 -5.06
C CYS A 121 3.48 -0.51 -6.23
N ALA A 122 4.80 -0.72 -6.27
CA ALA A 122 5.69 -0.25 -7.33
C ALA A 122 5.82 -1.24 -8.50
N ALA A 123 5.24 -2.43 -8.37
CA ALA A 123 5.28 -3.45 -9.40
C ALA A 123 4.63 -2.95 -10.70
N LYS A 124 5.44 -2.76 -11.74
CA LYS A 124 4.97 -2.29 -13.03
C LYS A 124 4.30 -3.38 -13.87
N HIS A 125 3.17 -3.05 -14.49
CA HIS A 125 2.55 -3.77 -15.60
C HIS A 125 2.24 -2.76 -16.71
N LYS A 126 2.65 -3.05 -17.95
CA LYS A 126 2.47 -2.13 -19.09
C LYS A 126 2.92 -0.68 -18.79
N LYS A 127 4.08 -0.54 -18.13
CA LYS A 127 4.73 0.72 -17.72
C LYS A 127 4.08 1.49 -16.57
N GLN A 128 2.96 1.04 -16.02
CA GLN A 128 2.29 1.67 -14.88
C GLN A 128 2.37 0.79 -13.63
N SER A 129 2.40 1.41 -12.46
CA SER A 129 2.27 0.79 -11.13
C SER A 129 1.17 1.49 -10.33
N LEU A 130 0.74 0.93 -9.20
CA LEU A 130 -0.26 1.61 -8.35
C LEU A 130 0.27 2.99 -7.91
N ASN A 131 1.54 3.06 -7.53
CA ASN A 131 2.18 4.34 -7.17
C ASN A 131 2.15 5.36 -8.32
N ASP A 132 2.31 4.92 -9.58
CA ASP A 132 2.26 5.83 -10.73
C ASP A 132 0.84 6.38 -10.95
N MET A 133 -0.19 5.64 -10.54
CA MET A 133 -1.62 5.96 -10.73
C MET A 133 -2.21 6.84 -9.62
N LEU A 134 -1.54 6.95 -8.48
CA LEU A 134 -2.01 7.78 -7.37
C LEU A 134 -1.27 9.13 -7.36
N TYR A 135 -1.97 10.16 -6.93
CA TYR A 135 -1.36 11.41 -6.50
C TYR A 135 -0.56 11.13 -5.21
N HIS A 136 0.66 11.65 -5.08
CA HIS A 136 1.49 11.45 -3.89
C HIS A 136 0.98 12.22 -2.68
N GLY A 137 0.28 13.34 -2.92
CA GLY A 137 -0.16 14.26 -1.90
C GLY A 137 1.00 15.01 -1.20
N PRO A 138 0.66 15.90 -0.26
CA PRO A 138 1.63 16.78 0.39
C PRO A 138 2.54 16.00 1.34
N ASP A 139 3.79 16.48 1.49
CA ASP A 139 4.69 15.99 2.54
C ASP A 139 4.21 16.50 3.90
N THR A 140 3.55 15.62 4.65
CA THR A 140 3.08 15.93 6.02
C THR A 140 4.17 15.73 7.08
N THR A 141 5.41 15.42 6.68
CA THR A 141 6.51 15.23 7.62
C THR A 141 6.90 16.58 8.22
N ALA A 142 6.84 16.67 9.55
CA ALA A 142 7.28 17.88 10.24
C ALA A 142 8.74 18.20 9.90
N ASN A 143 9.03 19.49 9.69
CA ASN A 143 10.37 19.94 9.34
C ASN A 143 11.35 19.54 10.46
N LEU A 144 12.31 18.68 10.13
CA LEU A 144 13.29 18.16 11.08
C LEU A 144 14.05 19.27 11.81
N VAL A 145 14.41 20.35 11.11
CA VAL A 145 15.07 21.52 11.72
C VAL A 145 14.14 22.18 12.73
N GLY A 146 12.86 22.33 12.39
CA GLY A 146 11.84 22.85 13.31
C GLY A 146 11.73 22.00 14.58
N ILE A 147 11.60 20.69 14.42
CA ILE A 147 11.54 19.73 15.55
C ILE A 147 12.78 19.87 16.45
N ILE A 148 13.98 19.88 15.87
CA ILE A 148 15.23 19.99 16.63
C ILE A 148 15.30 21.33 17.37
N CYS A 149 14.96 22.43 16.71
CA CYS A 149 14.97 23.76 17.33
C CYS A 149 13.99 23.85 18.49
N ASP A 150 12.79 23.29 18.38
CA ASP A 150 11.80 23.32 19.44
C ASP A 150 12.16 22.37 20.60
N PHE A 151 12.82 21.26 20.31
CA PHE A 151 13.39 20.39 21.35
C PHE A 151 14.46 21.12 22.17
N VAL A 152 15.35 21.87 21.52
CA VAL A 152 16.41 22.64 22.20
C VAL A 152 15.87 23.82 23.01
N LYS A 153 14.76 24.45 22.59
CA LYS A 153 14.14 25.57 23.33
C LYS A 153 13.38 25.14 24.60
N ASN A 154 13.01 23.87 24.70
CA ASN A 154 12.23 23.31 25.82
C ASN A 154 13.10 22.48 26.79
N LEU A 155 14.43 22.59 26.68
CA LEU A 155 15.42 22.14 27.66
C LEU A 155 15.94 23.36 28.43
#